data_AF-A0A6J1IH22-F1
#
_entry.id   AF-A0A6J1IH22-F1
#
_cell.length_a   1.000
_cell.length_b   1.000
_cell.length_c   1.000
_cell.angle_alpha   90.00
_cell.angle_beta   90.00
_cell.angle_gamma   90.00
#
_symmetry.space_group_name_H-M   'P 1'
#
loop_
_entity.id
_entity.type
_entity.pdbx_description
1 polymer ?
#
loop_
_entity_poly.entity_id
_entity_poly.type
_entity_poly.pdbx_seq_one_letter_code
_entity_poly.pdbx_strand_id
1 'polypeptide(L)' 'MTEDEVHEGIIYPSISRIRDITKEIAAAVIMEAIEEDLVAGYRDVDARELQKFNKEQILEFVKNNMWDPDYPTVVYHQD' A
#
# COMPACT_ATOMS: atom_id res chain seq x y z
N MET A 1 10.19 8.60 -9.64
CA MET A 1 11.04 9.71 -10.10
C MET A 1 12.22 9.06 -10.76
N THR A 2 12.44 9.31 -12.05
CA THR A 2 13.62 8.80 -12.75
C THR A 2 14.73 9.84 -12.69
N GLU A 3 15.98 9.42 -12.89
CA GLU A 3 17.12 10.34 -12.98
C GLU A 3 16.91 11.36 -14.11
N ASP A 4 16.32 10.95 -15.24
CA ASP A 4 16.02 11.84 -16.36
C ASP A 4 15.05 12.96 -15.96
N GLU A 5 13.99 12.66 -15.20
CA GLU A 5 13.03 13.66 -14.69
C GLU A 5 13.77 14.70 -13.81
N VAL A 6 14.72 14.26 -12.98
CA VAL A 6 15.51 15.17 -12.13
C VAL A 6 16.41 16.09 -12.95
N HIS A 7 17.03 15.58 -14.02
CA HIS A 7 17.86 16.40 -14.92
C HIS A 7 17.04 17.47 -15.64
N GLU A 8 15.75 17.21 -15.89
CA GLU A 8 14.81 18.18 -16.44
C GLU A 8 14.27 19.19 -15.40
N GLY A 9 14.73 19.10 -14.15
CA GLY A 9 14.29 19.96 -13.04
C GLY A 9 12.97 19.52 -12.39
N ILE A 10 12.48 18.32 -12.69
CA ILE A 10 11.28 17.75 -12.08
C ILE A 10 11.66 17.10 -10.76
N ILE A 11 11.42 17.80 -9.66
CA ILE A 11 11.79 17.37 -8.29
C ILE A 11 10.70 16.55 -7.58
N TYR A 12 9.53 16.35 -8.21
CA TYR A 12 8.46 15.50 -7.70
C TYR A 12 7.93 14.60 -8.81
N PRO A 13 7.60 13.33 -8.51
CA PRO A 13 7.01 12.44 -9.49
C PRO A 13 5.66 12.98 -9.99
N SER A 14 5.30 12.60 -11.21
CA SER A 14 3.98 12.91 -11.78
C SER A 14 2.85 12.44 -10.86
N ILE A 15 1.83 13.30 -10.68
CA ILE A 15 0.64 13.03 -9.87
C ILE A 15 -0.10 11.76 -10.34
N SER A 16 -0.03 11.44 -11.63
CA SER A 16 -0.61 10.21 -12.18
C SER A 16 -0.10 8.93 -11.50
N ARG A 17 1.13 8.94 -10.98
CA ARG A 17 1.77 7.81 -10.29
C ARG A 17 1.57 7.83 -8.77
N ILE A 18 0.81 8.78 -8.22
CA ILE A 18 0.72 8.98 -6.77
C ILE A 18 0.24 7.73 -6.04
N ARG A 19 -0.73 7.00 -6.59
CA ARG A 19 -1.30 5.81 -5.96
C ARG A 19 -0.27 4.68 -5.86
N ASP A 20 0.47 4.43 -6.93
CA ASP A 20 1.51 3.40 -6.96
C ASP A 20 2.64 3.74 -5.99
N ILE A 21 3.05 5.01 -5.96
CA ILE A 21 4.10 5.50 -5.06
C ILE A 21 3.65 5.42 -3.60
N THR A 22 2.42 5.84 -3.29
CA THR A 22 1.88 5.76 -1.92
C THR A 22 1.78 4.32 -1.44
N LYS A 23 1.45 3.36 -2.32
CA LYS A 23 1.44 1.94 -1.98
C LYS A 23 2.83 1.44 -1.56
N GLU A 24 3.88 1.78 -2.31
CA GLU A 24 5.26 1.42 -1.96
C GLU A 24 5.74 2.10 -0.66
N ILE A 25 5.40 3.38 -0.47
CA ILE A 25 5.73 4.14 0.76
C ILE A 25 5.04 3.51 1.97
N ALA A 26 3.74 3.21 1.86
CA ALA A 26 2.98 2.60 2.95
C ALA A 26 3.56 1.23 3.34
N ALA A 27 3.96 0.40 2.37
CA ALA A 27 4.60 -0.87 2.65
C ALA A 27 5.93 -0.70 3.40
N ALA A 28 6.78 0.26 2.98
CA ALA A 28 8.03 0.55 3.67
C ALA A 28 7.80 1.03 5.12
N VAL A 29 6.82 1.91 5.34
CA VAL A 29 6.47 2.40 6.69
C VAL A 29 5.94 1.28 7.57
N ILE A 30 5.12 0.37 7.02
CA ILE A 30 4.61 -0.80 7.77
C ILE A 30 5.75 -1.75 8.14
N MET A 31 6.68 -2.00 7.22
CA MET A 31 7.86 -2.84 7.51
C MET A 31 8.70 -2.25 8.64
N GLU A 32 8.97 -0.95 8.61
CA GLU A 32 9.71 -0.27 9.70
C GLU A 32 8.93 -0.34 11.02
N ALA A 33 7.62 -0.10 10.99
CA ALA A 33 6.77 -0.20 12.18
C ALA A 33 6.70 -1.62 12.76
N ILE A 34 6.89 -2.66 11.93
CA ILE A 34 7.03 -4.04 12.38
C ILE A 34 8.37 -4.24 13.09
N GLU A 35 9.47 -3.72 12.52
CA GLU A 35 10.80 -3.81 13.11
C GLU A 35 10.91 -3.08 14.46
N GLU A 36 10.22 -1.94 14.60
CA GLU A 36 10.16 -1.16 15.84
C GLU A 36 9.09 -1.64 16.84
N ASP A 37 8.35 -2.73 16.54
CA ASP A 37 7.23 -3.23 17.36
C ASP A 37 6.12 -2.18 17.64
N LEU A 38 5.87 -1.31 16.66
CA LEU A 38 4.86 -0.24 16.71
C LEU A 38 3.57 -0.57 15.95
N VAL A 39 3.54 -1.70 15.22
CA VAL A 39 2.39 -2.08 14.38
C VAL A 39 1.20 -2.52 15.22
N ALA A 40 -0.01 -2.00 14.91
CA ALA A 40 -1.23 -2.30 15.65
C ALA A 40 -2.15 -3.35 14.98
N GLY A 41 -1.96 -3.63 13.69
CA GLY A 41 -2.93 -4.38 12.88
C GLY A 41 -3.97 -3.49 12.21
N TYR A 42 -4.80 -4.08 11.35
CA TYR A 42 -5.90 -3.38 10.68
C TYR A 42 -7.03 -4.35 10.29
N ARG A 43 -8.27 -4.01 10.66
CA ARG A 43 -9.48 -4.82 10.48
C ARG A 43 -9.29 -6.24 11.02
N ASP A 44 -9.31 -7.23 10.14
CA ASP A 44 -9.26 -8.66 10.46
C ASP A 44 -7.83 -9.20 10.58
N VAL A 45 -6.81 -8.36 10.31
CA VAL A 45 -5.40 -8.76 10.42
C VAL A 45 -4.79 -8.13 11.66
N ASP A 46 -4.35 -8.97 12.59
CA ASP A 46 -3.71 -8.51 13.81
C ASP A 46 -2.22 -8.15 13.60
N ALA A 47 -1.61 -7.50 14.60
CA ALA A 47 -0.20 -7.13 14.56
C ALA A 47 0.76 -8.34 14.40
N ARG A 48 0.41 -9.50 14.98
CA ARG A 48 1.24 -10.72 14.96
C ARG A 48 1.16 -11.42 13.61
N GLU A 49 0.05 -11.30 12.91
CA GLU A 49 -0.14 -11.78 11.55
C GLU A 49 0.65 -10.92 10.58
N LEU A 50 0.59 -9.59 10.73
CA LEU A 50 1.41 -8.66 9.92
C LEU A 50 2.91 -8.92 10.06
N GLN A 51 3.39 -9.25 11.27
CA GLN A 51 4.79 -9.62 11.50
C GLN A 51 5.27 -10.84 10.70
N LYS A 52 4.36 -11.71 10.23
CA LYS A 52 4.70 -12.88 9.42
C LYS A 52 4.78 -12.58 7.93
N PHE A 53 4.35 -11.40 7.51
CA PHE A 53 4.29 -11.06 6.09
C PHE A 53 5.68 -10.73 5.55
N ASN A 54 5.97 -11.18 4.34
CA ASN A 54 7.08 -10.66 3.56
C ASN A 54 6.68 -9.35 2.85
N LYS A 55 7.64 -8.71 2.19
CA LYS A 55 7.43 -7.42 1.51
C LYS A 55 6.32 -7.48 0.46
N GLU A 56 6.28 -8.54 -0.34
CA GLU A 56 5.28 -8.73 -1.39
C GLU A 56 3.87 -8.87 -0.81
N GLN A 57 3.74 -9.60 0.29
CA GLN A 57 2.49 -9.75 1.02
C GLN A 57 2.04 -8.42 1.65
N ILE A 58 2.96 -7.61 2.17
CA ILE A 58 2.63 -6.26 2.68
C ILE A 58 2.15 -5.35 1.54
N LEU A 59 2.81 -5.39 0.38
CA LEU A 59 2.39 -4.60 -0.79
C LEU A 59 0.97 -4.97 -1.24
N GLU A 60 0.68 -6.27 -1.29
CA GLU A 60 -0.65 -6.77 -1.65
C GLU A 60 -1.69 -6.45 -0.56
N PHE A 61 -1.30 -6.55 0.71
CA PHE A 61 -2.13 -6.15 1.85
C PHE A 61 -2.51 -4.66 1.77
N VAL A 62 -1.54 -3.79 1.52
CA VAL A 62 -1.79 -2.35 1.32
C VAL A 62 -2.75 -2.15 0.16
N LYS A 63 -2.45 -2.72 -1.01
CA LYS A 63 -3.26 -2.58 -2.22
C LYS A 63 -4.71 -3.00 -1.99
N ASN A 64 -4.95 -4.14 -1.35
CA ASN A 64 -6.29 -4.67 -1.10
C ASN A 64 -7.08 -3.88 -0.04
N ASN A 65 -6.39 -3.08 0.78
CA ASN A 65 -7.02 -2.20 1.75
C ASN A 65 -7.10 -0.73 1.29
N MET A 66 -6.55 -0.39 0.12
CA MET A 66 -6.76 0.92 -0.50
C MET A 66 -8.20 1.06 -0.97
N TRP A 67 -8.74 2.27 -0.90
CA TRP A 67 -10.05 2.58 -1.48
C TRP A 67 -10.02 2.41 -3.00
N ASP A 68 -10.99 1.68 -3.54
CA ASP A 68 -11.19 1.43 -4.97
C ASP A 68 -12.30 2.35 -5.52
N PRO A 69 -12.05 3.11 -6.61
CA PRO A 69 -13.07 3.94 -7.24
C PRO A 69 -14.17 3.16 -7.97
N ASP A 70 -13.97 1.88 -8.29
CA ASP A 70 -14.96 1.10 -9.02
C ASP A 70 -16.17 0.75 -8.13
N TYR A 71 -17.37 0.95 -8.66
CA TYR A 71 -18.59 0.66 -7.91
C TYR A 71 -18.71 -0.85 -7.67
N PRO A 72 -18.95 -1.27 -6.41
CA PRO A 72 -19.17 -2.68 -6.12
C PRO A 72 -20.50 -3.14 -6.70
N THR A 73 -20.54 -4.37 -7.20
CA THR A 73 -21.79 -5.03 -7.57
C THR A 73 -22.63 -5.25 -6.31
N VAL A 74 -23.79 -4.58 -6.24
CA VAL A 74 -24.75 -4.70 -5.12
C VAL A 74 -25.91 -5.66 -5.43
N VAL A 75 -25.90 -6.30 -6.60
CA VAL A 75 -26.91 -7.29 -6.97
C VAL A 75 -26.63 -8.57 -6.19
N TYR A 76 -27.61 -9.01 -5.40
CA TYR A 76 -27.53 -10.24 -4.64
C TYR A 76 -27.54 -11.45 -5.58
N HIS A 77 -26.50 -12.29 -5.49
CA HIS A 77 -26.47 -13.61 -6.09
C HIS A 77 -26.72 -14.66 -4.99
N GLN A 78 -27.69 -15.54 -5.25
CA GLN A 78 -28.01 -16.68 -4.40
C GLN A 78 -27.33 -17.88 -5.05
N ASP A 79 -26.22 -18.33 -4.47
CA ASP A 79 -25.56 -19.60 -4.85
C ASP A 79 -26.44 -20.80 -4.46
#